data_AF-A0A1F8NDS7-F1
#
_entry.id   AF-A0A1F8NDS7-F1
#
_cell.length_a   1.000
_cell.length_b   1.000
_cell.length_c   1.000
_cell.angle_alpha   90.00
_cell.angle_beta   90.00
_cell.angle_gamma   90.00
#
_symmetry.space_group_name_H-M   'P 1'
#
loop_
_entity.id
_entity.type
_entity.pdbx_description
1 polymer ?
#
loop_
_entity_poly.entity_id
_entity_poly.type
_entity_poly.pdbx_seq_one_letter_code
_entity_poly.pdbx_strand_id
1 'polypeptide(L)' 'MDIIKVSAESRTSAVAGAIAGVIREHGRAEVQAIGAGAVNQAVKAAAIARGYLHEEGVEIVCLPEFTSVDIDGK' A
#
# COMPACT_ATOMS: atom_id res chain seq x y z
N MET A 1 9.58 -9.22 4.65
CA MET A 1 8.21 -8.77 4.36
C MET A 1 8.28 -8.04 3.05
N ASP A 2 7.54 -8.48 2.04
CA ASP A 2 7.65 -7.90 0.71
C ASP A 2 7.03 -6.50 0.72
N ILE A 3 7.85 -5.50 0.41
CA ILE A 3 7.46 -4.09 0.34
C ILE A 3 6.66 -3.87 -0.95
N ILE A 4 5.46 -3.32 -0.83
CA ILE A 4 4.64 -2.95 -1.98
C ILE A 4 5.13 -1.60 -2.51
N LYS A 5 5.91 -1.63 -3.59
CA LYS A 5 6.40 -0.42 -4.25
C LYS A 5 5.34 0.11 -5.21
N VAL A 6 5.03 1.41 -5.10
CA VAL A 6 4.00 2.08 -5.89
C VAL A 6 4.63 3.20 -6.72
N SER A 7 4.25 3.27 -7.99
CA SER A 7 4.59 4.34 -8.94
C SER A 7 3.34 5.14 -9.32
N ALA A 8 3.51 6.24 -10.07
CA ALA A 8 2.38 7.03 -10.56
C ALA A 8 1.46 6.25 -11.54
N GLU A 9 2.02 5.29 -12.26
CA GLU A 9 1.37 4.42 -13.25
C GLU A 9 0.74 3.17 -12.62
N SER A 10 0.99 2.95 -11.33
CA SER A 10 0.43 1.80 -10.62
C SER A 10 -1.10 1.84 -10.62
N ARG A 11 -1.71 0.72 -11.02
CA ARG A 11 -3.16 0.57 -10.98
C ARG A 11 -3.62 0.44 -9.53
N THR A 12 -4.41 1.39 -9.08
CA THR A 12 -4.89 1.48 -7.69
C THR A 12 -5.54 0.19 -7.20
N SER A 13 -6.37 -0.47 -8.03
CA SER A 13 -7.05 -1.72 -7.68
C SER A 13 -6.09 -2.90 -7.50
N ALA A 14 -5.03 -2.96 -8.31
CA ALA A 14 -4.00 -4.01 -8.18
C ALA A 14 -3.21 -3.83 -6.88
N VAL A 15 -2.81 -2.59 -6.57
CA VAL A 15 -2.13 -2.25 -5.30
C VAL A 15 -3.04 -2.55 -4.10
N ALA A 16 -4.34 -2.23 -4.19
CA ALA A 16 -5.30 -2.52 -3.13
C ALA A 16 -5.44 -4.03 -2.87
N GLY A 17 -5.51 -4.83 -3.94
CA GLY A 17 -5.52 -6.29 -3.83
C GLY A 17 -4.25 -6.83 -3.17
N ALA A 18 -3.08 -6.27 -3.53
CA ALA A 18 -1.81 -6.63 -2.89
C ALA A 18 -1.80 -6.27 -1.39
N ILE A 19 -2.25 -5.07 -1.01
CA ILE A 19 -2.37 -4.66 0.41
C ILE A 19 -3.26 -5.63 1.17
N ALA A 20 -4.45 -5.94 0.64
CA ALA A 20 -5.39 -6.84 1.29
C ALA A 20 -4.83 -8.27 1.42
N GLY A 21 -4.16 -8.78 0.38
CA GLY A 21 -3.48 -10.08 0.42
C GLY A 21 -2.41 -10.15 1.50
N VAL A 22 -1.50 -9.17 1.54
CA VAL A 22 -0.41 -9.14 2.52
C VAL A 22 -0.95 -8.99 3.95
N ILE A 23 -2.02 -8.20 4.17
CA ILE A 23 -2.65 -8.09 5.49
C ILE A 23 -3.31 -9.40 5.92
N ARG A 24 -3.97 -10.14 5.03
CA ARG A 24 -4.55 -11.46 5.35
C ARG A 24 -3.50 -12.46 5.80
N GLU A 25 -2.32 -12.44 5.17
CA GLU A 25 -1.23 -13.37 5.46
C GLU A 25 -0.40 -12.96 6.68
N HIS A 26 -0.11 -11.66 6.82
CA HIS A 26 0.91 -11.16 7.74
C HIS A 26 0.38 -10.17 8.79
N GLY A 27 -0.90 -9.78 8.72
CA GLY A 27 -1.54 -8.83 9.64
C GLY A 27 -1.10 -7.36 9.48
N ARG A 28 -0.12 -7.09 8.61
CA ARG A 28 0.40 -5.75 8.31
C ARG A 28 0.79 -5.73 6.84
N ALA A 29 0.78 -4.56 6.21
CA ALA A 29 1.37 -4.36 4.89
C ALA A 29 2.23 -3.09 4.91
N GLU A 30 3.35 -3.12 4.20
CA GLU A 30 4.21 -1.95 4.01
C GLU A 30 4.13 -1.50 2.56
N VAL A 31 3.85 -0.21 2.36
CA VAL A 31 3.70 0.41 1.05
C VAL A 31 4.67 1.57 0.96
N GLN A 32 5.53 1.56 -0.07
CA GLN A 32 6.48 2.63 -0.33
C GLN A 32 6.16 3.30 -1.66
N ALA A 33 6.13 4.63 -1.62
CA ALA A 33 5.77 5.46 -2.76
C ALA A 33 6.66 6.71 -2.80
N ILE A 34 7.16 7.05 -3.98
CA ILE A 34 8.06 8.19 -4.18
C ILE A 34 7.46 9.15 -5.20
N GLY A 35 7.28 10.40 -4.80
CA GLY A 35 6.67 11.45 -5.61
C GLY A 35 5.13 11.49 -5.52
N ALA A 36 4.56 12.66 -5.87
CA ALA A 36 3.15 12.97 -5.65
C ALA A 36 2.18 11.97 -6.34
N GLY A 37 2.50 11.55 -7.57
CA GLY A 37 1.69 10.59 -8.31
C GLY A 37 1.61 9.23 -7.63
N ALA A 38 2.76 8.69 -7.21
CA ALA A 38 2.83 7.42 -6.50
C ALA A 38 2.12 7.47 -5.15
N VAL A 39 2.33 8.54 -4.37
CA VAL A 39 1.66 8.73 -3.07
C VAL A 39 0.15 8.78 -3.23
N ASN A 40 -0.35 9.50 -4.24
CA ASN A 40 -1.79 9.53 -4.56
C ASN A 40 -2.33 8.13 -4.88
N GLN A 41 -1.58 7.31 -5.63
CA GLN A 41 -1.99 5.93 -5.92
C GLN A 41 -1.99 5.05 -4.66
N ALA A 42 -0.97 5.16 -3.81
CA ALA A 42 -0.86 4.41 -2.58
C ALA A 42 -2.01 4.71 -1.61
N VAL A 43 -2.34 6.00 -1.43
CA VAL A 43 -3.43 6.43 -0.54
C VAL A 43 -4.79 5.96 -1.06
N LYS A 44 -5.05 6.09 -2.38
CA LYS A 44 -6.29 5.55 -2.96
C LYS A 44 -6.38 4.03 -2.82
N ALA A 45 -5.27 3.32 -3.01
CA ALA A 45 -5.22 1.87 -2.86
C ALA A 45 -5.48 1.44 -1.41
N ALA A 46 -4.92 2.14 -0.42
CA ALA A 46 -5.21 1.91 0.99
C ALA A 46 -6.70 2.10 1.31
N ALA A 47 -7.34 3.13 0.74
CA ALA A 47 -8.78 3.36 0.91
C ALA A 47 -9.63 2.22 0.32
N ILE A 48 -9.27 1.72 -0.87
CA ILE A 48 -9.96 0.58 -1.50
C ILE A 48 -9.73 -0.72 -0.70
N ALA A 49 -8.49 -0.98 -0.29
CA ALA A 49 -8.13 -2.17 0.50
C ALA A 49 -8.89 -2.20 1.84
N ARG A 50 -9.10 -1.04 2.46
CA ARG A 50 -9.96 -0.93 3.65
C ARG A 50 -11.39 -1.41 3.37
N GLY A 51 -11.94 -1.09 2.20
CA GLY A 51 -13.24 -1.62 1.77
C GLY A 51 -13.25 -3.16 1.68
N TYR A 52 -12.26 -3.73 0.98
CA TYR A 52 -12.14 -5.19 0.84
C TYR A 52 -12.03 -5.92 2.19
N LEU A 53 -11.25 -5.37 3.11
CA LEU A 53 -11.02 -5.98 4.41
C LEU A 53 -12.18 -5.75 5.38
N HIS A 54 -12.88 -4.61 5.27
CA HIS A 54 -14.06 -4.32 6.08
C HIS A 54 -15.20 -5.31 5.80
N GLU A 55 -15.41 -5.69 4.54
CA GLU A 55 -16.38 -6.73 4.15
C GLU A 55 -16.07 -8.10 4.78
N GLU A 56 -14.82 -8.32 5.17
CA GLU A 56 -14.33 -9.55 5.83
C GLU A 56 -14.24 -9.39 7.37
N GLY A 57 -14.71 -8.27 7.92
CA GLY A 57 -14.66 -7.98 9.36
C GLY A 57 -13.27 -7.58 9.87
N VAL A 58 -12.34 -7.22 8.98
CA VAL A 58 -10.99 -6.79 9.31
C VAL A 58 -10.89 -5.27 9.19
N GLU A 59 -10.75 -4.58 10.32
CA GLU A 59 -10.47 -3.14 10.34
C GLU A 59 -8.97 -2.86 10.20
N ILE A 60 -8.63 -1.91 9.33
CA ILE A 60 -7.25 -1.47 9.11
C ILE A 60 -7.13 0.04 9.21
N VAL A 61 -5.93 0.49 9.57
CA VAL A 61 -5.53 1.90 9.59
C VAL A 61 -4.28 2.11 8.74
N CYS A 62 -4.18 3.28 8.11
CA CYS A 62 -2.98 3.70 7.41
C CYS A 62 -2.14 4.59 8.33
N LEU A 63 -0.87 4.24 8.51
CA LEU A 63 0.09 4.99 9.32
C LEU A 63 1.17 5.57 8.40
N PRO A 64 1.06 6.84 7.97
CA PRO A 64 2.05 7.43 7.10
C PRO A 64 3.32 7.78 7.89
N GLU A 65 4.47 7.49 7.29
CA GLU A 65 5.77 7.91 7.80
C GLU A 65 6.70 8.29 6.64
N PHE A 66 7.69 9.12 6.93
CA PHE A 66 8.81 9.35 6.01
C PHE A 66 9.87 8.28 6.26
N THR A 67 10.43 7.76 5.18
CA THR A 67 11.57 6.85 5.24
C THR A 67 12.55 7.16 4.11
N SER A 68 13.82 6.81 4.31
CA SER A 68 14.82 6.81 3.26
C SER A 68 14.73 5.50 2.50
N VAL A 69 14.59 5.59 1.19
CA VAL A 69 14.53 4.43 0.30
C VAL A 69 15.79 4.43 -0.55
N ASP A 70 16.55 3.34 -0.52
CA ASP A 70 17.69 3.15 -1.41
C ASP A 70 17.17 2.69 -2.78
N ILE A 71 17.49 3.45 -3.82
CA ILE A 71 17.13 3.15 -5.21
C ILE A 71 18.42 2.92 -5.98
N ASP A 72 18.77 1.65 -6.19
CA ASP A 72 19.93 1.25 -6.99
C ASP A 72 21.25 1.92 -6.56
N GLY A 73 21.45 2.10 -5.24
CA GLY A 73 22.63 2.75 -4.67
C GLY A 73 22.57 4.28 -4.63
N LYS A 74 21.36 4.86 -4.66
CA LYS A 74 21.09 6.29 -4.51
C LYS A 74 19.95 6.58 -3.54
#